data_AF-A0A0D7CHG5-F1
#
_entry.id   AF-A0A0D7CHG5-F1
#
_cell.length_a   1.000
_cell.length_b   1.000
_cell.length_c   1.000
_cell.angle_alpha   90.00
_cell.angle_beta   90.00
_cell.angle_gamma   90.00
#
_symmetry.space_group_name_H-M   'P 1'
#
loop_
_entity.id
_entity.type
_entity.pdbx_description
1 polymer ?
#
loop_
_entity_poly.entity_id
_entity_poly.type
_entity_poly.pdbx_seq_one_letter_code
_entity_poly.pdbx_strand_id
1 'polypeptide(L)'
;MDDLLHKLVSAVITGALIALVGALSVAVRRRRVAREEAAAPAPVEDRSQTLLRQARQLDDSRDELAAQGRQTEALAQAREAAELWRELTRVRPGRFHVERREALGRLSELLAALGQGDQAAQVRQEAAGLS
;
A
#
# COMPACT_ATOMS: atom_id res chain seq x y z
N MET A 1 23.56 12.44 -70.11
CA MET A 1 24.13 11.68 -68.97
C MET A 1 23.25 11.82 -67.72
N ASP A 2 22.10 12.47 -67.86
CA ASP A 2 21.32 13.08 -66.79
C ASP A 2 20.21 12.15 -66.27
N ASP A 3 19.70 11.25 -67.11
CA ASP A 3 18.63 10.29 -66.76
C ASP A 3 19.11 9.22 -65.75
N LEU A 4 20.34 8.74 -65.92
CA LEU A 4 20.95 7.76 -65.02
C LEU A 4 21.24 8.34 -63.63
N LEU A 5 21.70 9.60 -63.58
CA LEU A 5 21.93 10.35 -62.34
C LEU A 5 20.61 10.61 -61.61
N HIS A 6 19.54 10.98 -62.32
CA HIS A 6 18.23 11.22 -61.71
C HIS A 6 17.61 9.95 -61.10
N LYS A 7 17.78 8.80 -61.77
CA LYS A 7 17.29 7.50 -61.32
C LYS A 7 18.02 6.97 -60.08
N LEU A 8 19.34 7.19 -60.01
CA LEU A 8 20.16 6.86 -58.83
C LEU A 8 19.78 7.74 -57.62
N VAL A 9 19.62 9.05 -57.82
CA VAL A 9 19.21 9.98 -56.77
C VAL A 9 17.82 9.61 -56.23
N SER A 10 16.87 9.31 -57.11
CA SER A 10 15.52 8.89 -56.70
C SER A 10 15.53 7.60 -55.87
N ALA A 11 16.29 6.58 -56.28
CA ALA A 11 16.39 5.31 -55.55
C ALA A 11 16.98 5.49 -54.13
N VAL A 12 18.00 6.34 -53.99
CA VAL A 12 18.61 6.66 -52.70
C VAL A 12 17.63 7.41 -51.79
N ILE A 13 16.90 8.39 -52.33
CA ILE A 13 15.89 9.15 -51.58
C ILE A 13 14.76 8.22 -51.13
N THR A 14 14.26 7.35 -52.00
CA THR A 14 13.20 6.39 -51.65
C THR A 14 13.66 5.41 -50.57
N GLY A 15 14.89 4.87 -50.67
CA GLY A 15 15.46 4.00 -49.64
C GLY A 15 15.61 4.70 -48.28
N ALA A 16 16.09 5.95 -48.29
CA ALA A 16 16.23 6.76 -47.09
C ALA A 16 14.87 7.08 -46.43
N LEU A 17 13.84 7.37 -47.23
CA LEU A 17 12.48 7.63 -46.74
C LEU A 17 11.87 6.37 -46.10
N ILE A 18 12.02 5.20 -46.71
CA ILE A 18 11.53 3.94 -46.14
C ILE A 18 12.23 3.62 -44.81
N ALA A 19 13.56 3.79 -44.76
CA ALA A 19 14.33 3.58 -43.53
C ALA A 19 13.92 4.57 -42.42
N LEU A 20 13.70 5.84 -42.76
CA LEU A 20 13.28 6.88 -41.83
C LEU A 20 11.89 6.61 -41.27
N VAL A 21 10.93 6.24 -42.11
CA VAL A 21 9.56 5.88 -41.68
C VAL A 21 9.58 4.64 -40.78
N GLY A 22 10.39 3.63 -41.12
CA GLY A 22 10.60 2.44 -40.27
C GLY A 22 11.20 2.78 -38.91
N ALA A 23 12.25 3.60 -38.88
CA ALA A 23 12.89 4.06 -37.65
C ALA A 23 11.96 4.91 -36.78
N LEU A 24 11.17 5.79 -37.41
CA LEU A 24 10.19 6.63 -36.71
C LEU A 24 9.04 5.78 -36.13
N SER A 25 8.55 4.77 -36.86
CA SER A 25 7.55 3.81 -36.39
C SER A 25 8.05 2.99 -35.18
N VAL A 26 9.29 2.50 -35.24
CA VAL A 26 9.91 1.76 -34.12
C VAL A 26 10.14 2.68 -32.92
N ALA A 27 10.60 3.91 -33.13
CA ALA A 27 10.80 4.88 -32.06
C ALA A 27 9.48 5.29 -31.37
N VAL A 28 8.40 5.49 -32.14
CA VAL A 28 7.07 5.78 -31.60
C VAL A 28 6.50 4.58 -30.84
N ARG A 29 6.69 3.35 -31.34
CA ARG A 29 6.25 2.12 -30.66
C ARG A 29 6.99 1.92 -29.33
N ARG A 30 8.30 2.12 -29.30
CA ARG A 30 9.10 2.08 -28.05
C ARG A 30 8.67 3.15 -27.05
N ARG A 31 8.30 4.34 -27.52
CA ARG A 31 7.76 5.41 -26.67
C ARG A 31 6.36 5.12 -26.13
N ARG A 32 5.53 4.33 -26.83
CA ARG A 32 4.23 3.88 -26.33
C ARG A 32 4.38 2.80 -25.27
N VAL A 33 5.21 1.78 -25.51
CA VAL A 33 5.47 0.72 -24.52
C VAL A 33 6.11 1.29 -23.25
N ALA A 34 7.09 2.19 -23.37
CA ALA A 34 7.69 2.84 -22.18
C ALA A 34 6.71 3.78 -21.43
N ARG A 35 5.71 4.34 -22.11
CA ARG A 35 4.63 5.11 -21.46
C ARG A 35 3.59 4.20 -20.81
N GLU A 36 3.35 3.02 -21.37
CA GLU A 36 2.47 2.00 -20.80
C GLU A 36 3.14 1.32 -19.59
N GLU A 37 4.45 1.08 -19.64
CA GLU A 37 5.25 0.57 -18.51
C GLU A 37 5.52 1.65 -17.44
N ALA A 38 5.72 2.91 -17.81
CA ALA A 38 5.76 4.02 -16.84
C ALA A 38 4.37 4.43 -16.32
N ALA A 39 3.30 3.96 -16.97
CA ALA A 39 1.92 4.04 -16.48
C ALA A 39 1.47 2.76 -15.78
N ALA A 40 2.34 1.73 -15.67
CA ALA A 40 2.18 0.74 -14.63
C ALA A 40 2.31 1.52 -13.32
N PRO A 41 1.24 1.64 -12.51
CA PRO A 41 1.35 2.37 -11.28
C PRO A 41 2.47 1.69 -10.48
N ALA A 42 3.45 2.47 -10.01
CA ALA A 42 4.33 2.06 -8.91
C ALA A 42 3.47 1.29 -7.92
N PRO A 43 3.88 0.10 -7.43
CA PRO A 43 3.00 -0.82 -6.71
C PRO A 43 2.24 0.04 -5.72
N VAL A 44 0.94 0.26 -6.01
CA VAL A 44 0.11 1.11 -5.19
C VAL A 44 -0.02 0.26 -3.96
N GLU A 45 0.89 0.47 -3.01
CA GLU A 45 0.91 -0.20 -1.73
C GLU A 45 -0.51 -0.03 -1.24
N ASP A 46 -1.30 -1.11 -1.32
CA ASP A 46 -2.72 -1.01 -1.08
C ASP A 46 -2.83 -0.39 0.32
N ARG A 47 -3.56 0.71 0.46
CA ARG A 47 -3.67 1.42 1.75
C ARG A 47 -3.96 0.43 2.88
N SER A 48 -4.72 -0.63 2.60
CA SER A 48 -4.96 -1.76 3.50
C SER A 48 -3.67 -2.46 3.95
N GLN A 49 -2.72 -2.73 3.06
CA GLN A 49 -1.43 -3.34 3.36
C GLN A 49 -0.53 -2.43 4.20
N THR A 50 -0.49 -1.13 3.90
CA THR A 50 0.26 -0.16 4.73
C THR A 50 -0.28 -0.10 6.14
N LEU A 51 -1.60 0.04 6.28
CA LEU A 51 -2.28 0.04 7.58
C LEU A 51 -2.07 -1.28 8.33
N LEU A 52 -2.15 -2.42 7.64
CA LEU A 52 -1.94 -3.74 8.23
C LEU A 52 -0.53 -3.90 8.80
N ARG A 53 0.49 -3.48 8.04
CA ARG A 53 1.88 -3.54 8.50
C ARG A 53 2.08 -2.66 9.72
N GLN A 54 1.55 -1.43 9.70
CA GLN A 54 1.67 -0.50 10.80
C GLN A 54 0.95 -1.01 12.06
N ALA A 55 -0.27 -1.53 11.93
CA ALA A 55 -1.02 -2.11 13.05
C ALA A 55 -0.25 -3.26 13.72
N ARG A 56 0.31 -4.18 12.92
CA ARG A 56 1.13 -5.28 13.45
C ARG A 56 2.38 -4.79 14.17
N GLN A 57 3.08 -3.80 13.61
CA GLN A 57 4.26 -3.23 14.26
C GLN A 57 3.92 -2.61 15.63
N LEU A 58 2.76 -1.94 15.75
CA LEU A 58 2.30 -1.39 17.03
C LEU A 58 1.92 -2.49 18.01
N ASP A 59 1.29 -3.58 17.55
CA ASP A 59 0.96 -4.73 18.39
C ASP A 59 2.22 -5.41 18.94
N ASP A 60 3.23 -5.64 18.08
CA ASP A 60 4.51 -6.21 18.48
C ASP A 60 5.21 -5.30 19.50
N SER A 61 5.29 -3.99 19.22
CA SER A 61 5.90 -3.01 20.13
C SER A 61 5.16 -2.93 21.47
N ARG A 62 3.82 -2.99 21.45
CA ARG A 62 3.00 -3.04 22.65
C ARG A 62 3.31 -4.26 23.51
N ASP A 63 3.44 -5.43 22.91
CA ASP A 63 3.74 -6.67 23.63
C ASP A 63 5.16 -6.64 24.23
N GLU A 64 6.13 -6.12 23.49
CA GLU A 64 7.49 -5.89 24.01
C GLU A 64 7.52 -4.92 25.20
N LEU A 65 6.82 -3.80 25.10
CA LEU A 65 6.72 -2.80 26.17
C LEU A 65 6.03 -3.37 27.41
N ALA A 66 4.94 -4.12 27.23
CA ALA A 66 4.23 -4.78 28.32
C ALA A 66 5.12 -5.82 29.02
N ALA A 67 5.89 -6.61 28.25
CA ALA A 67 6.84 -7.58 28.79
C ALA A 67 7.98 -6.91 29.59
N GLN A 68 8.35 -5.68 29.24
CA GLN A 68 9.30 -4.85 29.99
C GLN A 68 8.68 -4.16 31.22
N GLY A 69 7.38 -4.35 31.48
CA GLY A 69 6.66 -3.69 32.57
C GLY A 69 6.28 -2.23 32.28
N ARG A 70 6.48 -1.73 31.06
CA ARG A 70 6.21 -0.35 30.63
C ARG A 70 4.74 -0.17 30.22
N GLN A 71 3.84 -0.44 31.17
CA GLN A 71 2.38 -0.55 30.91
C GLN A 71 1.76 0.71 30.30
N THR A 72 2.18 1.90 30.71
CA THR A 72 1.66 3.17 30.17
C THR A 72 2.01 3.37 28.69
N GLU A 73 3.21 2.95 28.29
CA GLU A 73 3.67 3.07 26.90
C GLU A 73 3.04 1.97 26.04
N ALA A 74 2.93 0.75 26.57
CA ALA A 74 2.16 -0.32 25.95
C ALA A 74 0.70 0.09 25.71
N LEU A 75 0.08 0.81 26.67
CA LEU A 75 -1.28 1.34 26.51
C LEU A 75 -1.38 2.36 25.37
N ALA A 76 -0.37 3.22 25.18
CA ALA A 76 -0.35 4.16 24.07
C ALA A 76 -0.31 3.42 22.72
N GLN A 77 0.58 2.43 22.58
CA GLN A 77 0.68 1.60 21.37
C GLN A 77 -0.62 0.81 21.11
N ALA A 78 -1.25 0.25 22.15
CA ALA A 78 -2.52 -0.46 22.03
C ALA A 78 -3.66 0.42 21.50
N ARG A 79 -3.72 1.70 21.93
CA ARG A 79 -4.72 2.66 21.44
C ARG A 79 -4.53 2.94 19.96
N GLU A 80 -3.30 3.19 19.53
CA GLU A 80 -2.98 3.42 18.12
C GLU A 80 -3.27 2.19 17.26
N ALA A 81 -2.89 0.98 17.73
CA ALA A 81 -3.20 -0.27 17.04
C ALA A 81 -4.72 -0.47 16.87
N ALA A 82 -5.50 -0.27 17.94
CA ALA A 82 -6.96 -0.42 17.88
C ALA A 82 -7.61 0.54 16.86
N GLU A 83 -7.08 1.76 16.74
CA GLU A 83 -7.50 2.75 15.75
C GLU A 83 -7.19 2.32 14.31
N LEU A 84 -5.99 1.77 14.06
CA LEU A 84 -5.64 1.24 12.74
C LEU A 84 -6.47 0.01 12.37
N TRP A 85 -6.74 -0.90 13.32
CA TRP A 85 -7.62 -2.04 13.08
C TRP A 85 -9.07 -1.61 12.78
N ARG A 86 -9.54 -0.51 13.41
CA ARG A 86 -10.83 0.11 13.08
C ARG A 86 -10.82 0.68 11.66
N GLU A 87 -9.76 1.36 11.24
CA GLU A 87 -9.62 1.87 9.87
C GLU A 87 -9.57 0.73 8.84
N LEU A 88 -8.82 -0.33 9.12
CA LEU A 88 -8.74 -1.53 8.28
C LEU A 88 -10.10 -2.18 8.06
N THR A 89 -10.92 -2.28 9.10
CA THR A 89 -12.29 -2.80 9.00
C THR A 89 -13.18 -1.91 8.11
N ARG A 90 -12.94 -0.59 8.06
CA ARG A 90 -13.66 0.34 7.19
C ARG A 90 -13.17 0.28 5.74
N VAL A 91 -11.86 0.18 5.53
CA VAL A 91 -11.25 0.07 4.21
C VAL A 91 -11.60 -1.27 3.56
N ARG A 92 -11.69 -2.35 4.36
CA ARG A 92 -12.09 -3.68 3.92
C ARG A 92 -13.22 -4.25 4.78
N PRO A 93 -14.48 -3.87 4.51
CA PRO A 93 -15.65 -4.39 5.22
C PRO A 93 -15.69 -5.92 5.20
N GLY A 94 -15.99 -6.54 6.34
CA GLY A 94 -16.04 -8.01 6.50
C GLY A 94 -14.67 -8.68 6.64
N ARG A 95 -13.57 -7.91 6.71
CA ARG A 95 -12.23 -8.41 7.07
C ARG A 95 -11.77 -7.75 8.38
N PHE A 96 -10.78 -8.37 9.01
CA PHE A 96 -10.07 -7.83 10.17
C PHE A 96 -10.89 -7.65 11.47
N HIS A 97 -12.12 -8.17 11.53
CA HIS A 97 -12.95 -8.10 12.73
C HIS A 97 -12.38 -8.90 13.91
N VAL A 98 -11.72 -10.03 13.62
CA VAL A 98 -11.10 -10.87 14.66
C VAL A 98 -9.89 -10.15 15.24
N GLU A 99 -9.01 -9.65 14.38
CA GLU A 99 -7.80 -8.92 14.74
C GLU A 99 -8.15 -7.62 15.49
N ARG A 100 -9.19 -6.90 15.06
CA ARG A 100 -9.69 -5.73 15.80
C ARG A 100 -10.19 -6.12 17.19
N ARG A 101 -10.92 -7.23 17.34
CA ARG A 101 -11.41 -7.71 18.63
C ARG A 101 -10.27 -8.07 19.57
N GLU A 102 -9.23 -8.70 19.04
CA GLU A 102 -8.01 -9.04 19.79
C GLU A 102 -7.28 -7.78 20.26
N ALA A 103 -7.07 -6.80 19.38
CA ALA A 103 -6.47 -5.52 19.74
C ALA A 103 -7.25 -4.79 20.84
N LEU A 104 -8.59 -4.76 20.75
CA LEU A 104 -9.44 -4.20 21.80
C LEU A 104 -9.36 -5.00 23.11
N GLY A 105 -9.28 -6.32 23.05
CA GLY A 105 -9.09 -7.16 24.24
C GLY A 105 -7.81 -6.82 24.99
N ARG A 106 -6.70 -6.68 24.25
CA ARG A 106 -5.40 -6.30 24.81
C ARG A 106 -5.38 -4.86 25.34
N LEU A 107 -6.05 -3.93 24.66
CA LEU A 107 -6.26 -2.58 25.16
C LEU A 107 -7.05 -2.59 26.49
N SER A 108 -8.12 -3.38 26.59
CA SER A 108 -8.91 -3.53 27.81
C SER A 108 -8.10 -4.09 28.98
N GLU A 109 -7.25 -5.09 28.72
CA GLU A 109 -6.34 -5.67 29.73
C GLU A 109 -5.35 -4.63 30.27
N LEU A 110 -4.71 -3.85 29.38
CA LEU A 110 -3.77 -2.80 29.77
C LEU A 110 -4.45 -1.68 30.57
N LEU A 111 -5.66 -1.27 30.17
CA LEU A 111 -6.47 -0.30 30.92
C LEU A 111 -6.78 -0.82 32.33
N ALA A 112 -7.18 -2.08 32.46
CA ALA A 112 -7.46 -2.70 33.75
C ALA A 112 -6.21 -2.77 34.63
N ALA A 113 -5.05 -3.14 34.06
CA ALA A 113 -3.78 -3.20 34.77
C ALA A 113 -3.34 -1.83 35.33
N LEU A 114 -3.75 -0.74 34.68
CA LEU A 114 -3.49 0.64 35.08
C LEU A 114 -4.59 1.25 35.96
N GLY A 115 -5.55 0.44 36.42
CA GLY A 115 -6.65 0.89 37.29
C GLY A 115 -7.77 1.64 36.56
N GLN A 116 -7.78 1.66 35.23
CA GLN A 116 -8.78 2.35 34.40
C GLN A 116 -9.96 1.41 34.07
N GLY A 117 -10.59 0.85 35.11
CA GLY A 117 -11.60 -0.21 34.99
C GLY A 117 -12.83 0.16 34.14
N ASP A 118 -13.35 1.39 34.28
CA ASP A 118 -14.51 1.84 33.51
C ASP A 118 -14.22 1.90 32.01
N GLN A 119 -13.04 2.41 31.64
CA GLN A 119 -12.58 2.44 30.24
C GLN A 119 -12.34 1.03 29.72
N ALA A 120 -11.76 0.14 30.53
CA ALA A 120 -11.55 -1.25 30.16
C ALA A 120 -12.89 -1.96 29.85
N ALA A 121 -13.93 -1.71 30.65
CA ALA A 121 -15.27 -2.25 30.43
C ALA A 121 -15.90 -1.71 29.13
N GLN A 122 -15.77 -0.42 28.86
CA GLN A 122 -16.26 0.20 27.62
C GLN A 122 -15.60 -0.43 26.37
N VAL A 123 -14.28 -0.60 26.39
CA VAL A 123 -13.54 -1.24 25.29
C VAL A 123 -13.98 -2.69 25.09
N ARG A 124 -14.24 -3.43 26.17
CA ARG A 124 -14.74 -4.81 26.10
C ARG A 124 -16.13 -4.89 25.48
N GLN A 125 -17.01 -3.93 25.79
CA GLN A 125 -18.33 -3.83 25.17
C GLN A 125 -18.22 -3.53 23.68
N GLU A 126 -17.31 -2.64 23.28
CA GLU A 126 -17.04 -2.39 21.86
C GLU A 126 -16.58 -3.66 21.15
N ALA A 127 -15.64 -4.40 21.75
CA ALA A 127 -15.16 -5.67 21.20
C ALA A 127 -16.28 -6.72 21.06
N ALA A 128 -17.18 -6.81 22.04
CA ALA A 128 -18.34 -7.72 22.01
C ALA A 128 -19.36 -7.36 20.91
N GLY A 129 -19.40 -6.08 20.49
CA GLY A 129 -20.22 -5.64 19.35
C GLY A 129 -19.66 -6.03 17.98
N LEU A 130 -18.45 -6.57 17.91
CA LEU A 130 -17.82 -7.07 16.68
C LEU A 130 -18.20 -8.54 16.47
N SER A 131 -19.40 -8.75 15.92
CA SER A 131 -19.88 -10.05 15.44
C SER A 131 -19.04 -10.60 14.29
#